data_AF-A7UVF1-F1
#
_entry.id   AF-A7UVF1-F1
#
_cell.length_a   1.000
_cell.length_b   1.000
_cell.length_c   1.000
_cell.angle_alpha   90.00
_cell.angle_beta   90.00
_cell.angle_gamma   90.00
#
_symmetry.space_group_name_H-M   'P 1'
#
loop_
_entity.id
_entity.type
_entity.pdbx_description
1 polymer ?
#
loop_
_entity_poly.entity_id
_entity_poly.type
_entity_poly.pdbx_seq_one_letter_code
_entity_poly.pdbx_strand_id
1 'polypeptide(L)'
;MLNHSRWCLILRSTQTFTLMYVIMKRLLLRKGTESQPATNDSRTPEYHLDSRVAHHTGRFAGELKKIAEITNIPVDELIKAGRSMFKASRNCSGQDQQQAHVVRVSILVERLKTDFPDLYQRLTRHAGHTQLVDKFVNVFHKIGGDIDRNQADWILDLATVDFTKGLNDHSREVFEKYKSSVLRVFDNNINSNKYSKEQVLVIKNARKIINNTSTEVLFERAQKGY
;
A
#
# COMPACT_ATOMS: atom_id res chain seq x y z
N MET A 1 38.59 37.01 50.04
CA MET A 1 37.34 37.51 49.42
C MET A 1 37.62 37.78 47.95
N LEU A 2 37.05 37.01 47.03
CA LEU A 2 36.90 37.38 45.62
C LEU A 2 35.88 36.44 44.94
N ASN A 3 34.85 37.09 44.38
CA ASN A 3 34.01 36.76 43.23
C ASN A 3 33.00 35.59 43.27
N HIS A 4 31.82 35.93 43.78
CA HIS A 4 30.50 35.35 43.52
C HIS A 4 29.99 35.48 42.06
N SER A 5 30.81 35.94 41.11
CA SER A 5 30.33 36.35 39.77
C SER A 5 30.29 35.23 38.72
N ARG A 6 30.64 33.98 39.06
CA ARG A 6 30.68 32.86 38.09
C ARG A 6 29.44 31.95 38.08
N TRP A 7 28.55 32.05 39.07
CA TRP A 7 27.35 31.21 39.14
C TRP A 7 26.12 31.81 38.43
N CYS A 8 26.07 33.13 38.22
CA CYS A 8 24.97 33.78 37.51
C CYS A 8 24.99 33.60 35.98
N LEU A 9 26.13 33.23 35.38
CA LEU A 9 26.20 33.02 33.92
C LEU A 9 25.76 31.62 33.48
N ILE A 10 25.87 30.60 34.34
CA ILE A 10 25.48 29.22 34.00
C ILE A 10 23.98 28.99 34.22
N LEU A 11 23.35 29.70 35.18
CA LEU A 11 21.91 29.62 35.40
C LEU A 11 21.06 30.35 34.34
N ARG A 12 21.63 31.32 33.62
CA ARG A 12 20.94 32.00 32.50
C ARG A 12 20.95 31.20 31.19
N SER A 13 21.89 30.27 31.00
CA SER A 13 21.93 29.42 29.80
C SER A 13 20.96 28.24 29.89
N THR A 14 20.77 27.63 31.06
CA THR A 14 19.85 26.48 31.18
C THR A 14 18.37 26.86 31.13
N GLN A 15 18.00 28.03 31.68
CA GLN A 15 16.63 28.55 31.56
C GLN A 15 16.29 28.98 30.12
N THR A 16 17.23 29.58 29.39
CA THR A 16 17.01 29.94 27.98
C THR A 16 16.88 28.71 27.09
N PHE A 17 17.67 27.65 27.31
CA PHE A 17 17.53 26.38 26.59
C PHE A 17 16.19 25.68 26.86
N THR A 18 15.70 25.71 28.09
CA THR A 18 14.41 25.07 28.43
C THR A 18 13.25 25.87 27.85
N LEU A 19 13.33 27.21 27.88
CA LEU A 19 12.33 28.07 27.26
C LEU A 19 12.35 27.94 25.73
N MET A 20 13.53 27.86 25.10
CA MET A 20 13.67 27.60 23.66
C MET A 20 13.12 26.22 23.29
N TYR A 21 13.36 25.19 24.11
CA TYR A 21 12.83 23.85 23.88
C TYR A 21 11.30 23.81 24.02
N VAL A 22 10.72 24.50 25.00
CA VAL A 22 9.26 24.62 25.16
C VAL A 22 8.64 25.44 24.03
N ILE A 23 9.29 26.51 23.56
CA ILE A 23 8.83 27.32 22.43
C ILE A 23 8.98 26.55 21.11
N MET A 24 10.09 25.83 20.88
CA MET A 24 10.24 24.92 19.72
C MET A 24 9.24 23.79 19.77
N LYS A 25 8.98 23.17 20.93
CA LYS A 25 7.98 22.11 21.06
C LYS A 25 6.57 22.66 20.82
N ARG A 26 6.25 23.88 21.29
CA ARG A 26 4.99 24.59 20.97
C ARG A 26 4.88 25.03 19.51
N LEU A 27 5.97 25.42 18.86
CA LEU A 27 6.00 25.74 17.42
C LEU A 27 5.92 24.49 16.53
N LEU A 28 6.53 23.37 16.96
CA LEU A 28 6.41 22.06 16.32
C LEU A 28 5.02 21.45 16.55
N LEU A 29 4.39 21.67 17.70
CA LEU A 29 3.00 21.29 17.98
C LEU A 29 1.99 22.20 17.28
N ARG A 30 2.29 23.51 17.07
CA ARG A 30 1.42 24.43 16.31
C ARG A 30 1.49 24.24 14.80
N LYS A 31 2.57 23.64 14.26
CA LYS A 31 2.62 23.21 12.85
C LYS A 31 1.78 21.95 12.55
N GLY A 32 1.07 21.41 13.54
CA GLY A 32 0.22 20.21 13.40
C GLY A 32 -1.29 20.46 13.36
N THR A 33 -1.76 21.72 13.32
CA THR A 33 -3.20 22.02 13.25
C THR A 33 -3.52 23.03 12.16
N GLU A 34 -2.98 22.81 10.96
CA GLU A 34 -3.80 23.06 9.79
C GLU A 34 -4.62 21.80 9.62
N SER A 35 -5.92 21.88 9.94
CA SER A 35 -6.87 20.88 9.49
C SER A 35 -6.72 20.83 7.97
N GLN A 36 -5.99 19.82 7.49
CA GLN A 36 -5.99 19.51 6.07
C GLN A 36 -7.46 19.47 5.65
N PRO A 37 -7.85 20.15 4.56
CA PRO A 37 -9.21 20.07 4.07
C PRO A 37 -9.55 18.58 4.01
N ALA A 38 -10.68 18.19 4.59
CA ALA A 38 -11.14 16.81 4.58
C ALA A 38 -11.10 16.35 3.11
N THR A 39 -10.04 15.63 2.76
CA THR A 39 -9.93 15.13 1.40
C THR A 39 -11.09 14.15 1.31
N ASN A 40 -11.95 14.32 0.30
CA ASN A 40 -12.87 13.27 -0.13
C ASN A 40 -12.05 12.08 -0.67
N ASP A 41 -11.18 11.50 0.16
CA ASP A 41 -10.32 10.35 -0.13
C ASP A 41 -11.03 9.04 0.19
N SER A 42 -12.33 9.13 0.46
CA SER A 42 -13.28 8.03 0.37
C SER A 42 -13.32 7.55 -1.06
N ARG A 43 -12.98 6.27 -1.27
CA ARG A 43 -13.09 5.61 -2.57
C ARG A 43 -14.34 4.76 -2.62
N THR A 44 -14.97 4.71 -3.80
CA THR A 44 -16.09 3.81 -3.99
C THR A 44 -15.62 2.35 -3.80
N PRO A 45 -16.46 1.47 -3.26
CA PRO A 45 -16.15 0.05 -3.14
C PRO A 45 -15.68 -0.58 -4.45
N GLU A 46 -16.29 -0.21 -5.58
CA GLU A 46 -15.92 -0.68 -6.91
C GLU A 46 -14.48 -0.27 -7.26
N TYR A 47 -14.15 1.02 -7.06
CA TYR A 47 -12.82 1.53 -7.32
C TYR A 47 -11.79 0.86 -6.39
N HIS A 48 -12.13 0.62 -5.13
CA HIS A 48 -11.21 -0.05 -4.23
C HIS A 48 -10.88 -1.45 -4.76
N LEU A 49 -11.90 -2.27 -5.03
CA LEU A 49 -11.72 -3.62 -5.56
C LEU A 49 -10.94 -3.63 -6.88
N ASP A 50 -11.28 -2.74 -7.81
CA ASP A 50 -10.55 -2.56 -9.07
C ASP A 50 -9.10 -2.12 -8.85
N SER A 51 -8.87 -1.06 -8.07
CA SER A 51 -7.54 -0.50 -7.83
C SER A 51 -6.58 -1.54 -7.27
N ARG A 52 -7.05 -2.41 -6.37
CA ARG A 52 -6.27 -3.51 -5.81
C ARG A 52 -5.72 -4.43 -6.90
N VAL A 53 -6.58 -4.90 -7.79
CA VAL A 53 -6.23 -5.95 -8.76
C VAL A 53 -5.75 -5.39 -10.10
N ALA A 54 -6.35 -4.33 -10.62
CA ALA A 54 -6.04 -3.83 -11.95
C ALA A 54 -4.90 -2.81 -11.95
N HIS A 55 -4.53 -2.22 -10.80
CA HIS A 55 -3.52 -1.16 -10.72
C HIS A 55 -2.37 -1.51 -9.78
N HIS A 56 -2.68 -1.78 -8.51
CA HIS A 56 -1.65 -1.87 -7.47
C HIS A 56 -0.91 -3.21 -7.46
N THR A 57 -1.59 -4.35 -7.62
CA THR A 57 -0.94 -5.66 -7.67
C THR A 57 0.13 -5.74 -8.77
N GLY A 58 -0.22 -5.38 -10.02
CA GLY A 58 0.73 -5.40 -11.14
C GLY A 58 1.88 -4.40 -10.96
N ARG A 59 1.57 -3.15 -10.59
CA ARG A 59 2.59 -2.13 -10.34
C ARG A 59 3.58 -2.56 -9.25
N PHE A 60 3.08 -3.17 -8.17
CA PHE A 60 3.92 -3.65 -7.07
C PHE A 60 4.83 -4.80 -7.52
N ALA A 61 4.35 -5.68 -8.42
CA ALA A 61 5.18 -6.72 -9.03
C ALA A 61 6.33 -6.14 -9.88
N GLY A 62 6.06 -5.10 -10.67
CA GLY A 62 7.11 -4.37 -11.41
C GLY A 62 8.14 -3.72 -10.48
N GLU A 63 7.69 -3.06 -9.41
CA GLU A 63 8.57 -2.48 -8.39
C GLU A 63 9.46 -3.55 -7.72
N LEU A 64 8.90 -4.72 -7.39
CA LEU A 64 9.66 -5.83 -6.82
C LEU A 64 10.69 -6.40 -7.79
N LYS A 65 10.30 -6.62 -9.05
CA LYS A 65 11.21 -7.09 -10.10
C LYS A 65 12.40 -6.14 -10.25
N LYS A 66 12.14 -4.83 -10.27
CA LYS A 66 13.22 -3.83 -10.35
C LYS A 66 14.14 -3.84 -9.14
N ILE A 67 13.57 -3.94 -7.93
CA ILE A 67 14.35 -4.01 -6.68
C ILE A 67 15.21 -5.28 -6.68
N ALA A 68 14.65 -6.43 -7.07
CA ALA A 68 15.39 -7.68 -7.14
C ALA A 68 16.61 -7.58 -8.08
N GLU A 69 16.46 -6.95 -9.24
CA GLU A 69 17.57 -6.74 -10.18
C GLU A 69 18.64 -5.78 -9.65
N ILE A 70 18.25 -4.69 -8.98
CA ILE A 70 19.20 -3.73 -8.40
C ILE A 70 19.99 -4.35 -7.25
N THR A 71 19.32 -5.14 -6.42
CA THR A 71 19.87 -5.64 -5.15
C THR A 71 20.44 -7.05 -5.27
N ASN A 72 20.17 -7.75 -6.37
CA ASN A 72 20.43 -9.17 -6.57
C ASN A 72 19.79 -10.07 -5.49
N ILE A 73 18.68 -9.62 -4.90
CA ILE A 73 17.88 -10.38 -3.93
C ILE A 73 16.70 -11.00 -4.70
N PRO A 74 16.48 -12.32 -4.61
CA PRO A 74 15.34 -12.99 -5.24
C PRO A 74 13.99 -12.39 -4.82
N VAL A 75 13.02 -12.35 -5.73
CA VAL A 75 11.71 -11.72 -5.47
C VAL A 75 10.93 -12.42 -4.35
N ASP A 76 11.03 -13.75 -4.27
CA ASP A 76 10.44 -14.59 -3.24
C ASP A 76 11.10 -14.42 -1.86
N GLU A 77 12.32 -13.89 -1.81
CA GLU A 77 12.94 -13.47 -0.56
C GLU A 77 12.48 -12.07 -0.11
N LEU A 78 12.01 -11.21 -1.02
CA LEU A 78 11.60 -9.83 -0.70
C LEU A 78 10.28 -9.77 0.07
N ILE A 79 9.31 -10.64 -0.26
CA ILE A 79 7.96 -10.61 0.30
C ILE A 79 7.40 -12.00 0.61
N LYS A 80 6.36 -12.03 1.46
CA LYS A 80 5.46 -13.19 1.60
C LYS A 80 4.01 -12.77 1.80
N ALA A 81 3.11 -13.72 1.62
CA ALA A 81 1.73 -13.58 2.09
C ALA A 81 1.69 -13.28 3.59
N GLY A 82 0.93 -12.26 3.99
CA GLY A 82 0.87 -11.88 5.39
C GLY A 82 0.29 -10.49 5.62
N ARG A 83 0.23 -10.11 6.89
CA ARG A 83 -0.23 -8.77 7.27
C ARG A 83 0.83 -7.75 6.83
N SER A 84 0.39 -6.65 6.21
CA SER A 84 1.25 -5.49 6.03
C SER A 84 1.57 -4.90 7.39
N MET A 85 2.86 -4.69 7.66
CA MET A 85 3.37 -4.11 8.92
C MET A 85 3.32 -2.58 8.91
N PHE A 86 2.95 -1.98 7.77
CA PHE A 86 2.96 -0.54 7.54
C PHE A 86 1.53 -0.05 7.37
N LYS A 87 1.21 1.14 7.87
CA LYS A 87 -0.08 1.79 7.64
C LYS A 87 0.15 3.27 7.40
N ALA A 88 -0.58 3.86 6.46
CA ALA A 88 -0.67 5.31 6.39
C ALA A 88 -1.36 5.82 7.67
N SER A 89 -0.78 6.81 8.34
CA SER A 89 -1.43 7.45 9.48
C SER A 89 -2.58 8.32 8.96
N ARG A 90 -3.82 7.85 9.07
CA ARG A 90 -5.02 8.60 8.68
C ARG A 90 -6.07 8.58 9.78
N ASN A 91 -6.83 9.66 9.89
CA ASN A 91 -8.02 9.70 10.72
C ASN A 91 -9.18 9.08 9.94
N CYS A 92 -9.79 8.01 10.45
CA CYS A 92 -11.06 7.52 9.92
C CYS A 92 -12.20 8.37 10.49
N SER A 93 -12.95 9.05 9.63
CA SER A 93 -14.17 9.77 10.02
C SER A 93 -15.38 9.09 9.37
N GLY A 94 -16.09 8.23 10.10
CA GLY A 94 -17.34 7.61 9.65
C GLY A 94 -17.62 6.25 10.30
N GLN A 95 -18.88 5.97 10.65
CA GLN A 95 -19.26 4.70 11.27
C GLN A 95 -19.10 3.49 10.33
N ASP A 96 -19.18 3.69 9.01
CA ASP A 96 -19.19 2.60 8.02
C ASP A 96 -17.94 2.51 7.13
N GLN A 97 -16.98 3.41 7.36
CA GLN A 97 -15.72 3.44 6.61
C GLN A 97 -14.55 2.89 7.42
N GLN A 98 -13.57 2.35 6.73
CA GLN A 98 -12.31 1.91 7.32
C GLN A 98 -11.13 2.11 6.38
N GLN A 99 -9.93 2.21 6.95
CA GLN A 99 -8.70 2.15 6.18
C GLN A 99 -8.45 0.71 5.70
N ALA A 100 -8.33 0.56 4.38
CA ALA A 100 -8.07 -0.71 3.72
C ALA A 100 -6.80 -0.64 2.90
N HIS A 101 -5.97 -1.66 2.98
CA HIS A 101 -4.76 -1.78 2.17
C HIS A 101 -5.11 -2.04 0.71
N VAL A 102 -4.36 -1.43 -0.20
CA VAL A 102 -4.45 -1.81 -1.63
C VAL A 102 -3.60 -3.04 -1.95
N VAL A 103 -2.47 -3.18 -1.26
CA VAL A 103 -1.56 -4.33 -1.31
C VAL A 103 -1.33 -4.84 0.10
N ARG A 104 -1.49 -6.16 0.30
CA ARG A 104 -1.31 -6.81 1.60
C ARG A 104 -0.29 -7.94 1.51
N VAL A 105 0.95 -7.57 1.73
CA VAL A 105 2.11 -8.48 1.81
C VAL A 105 2.97 -8.12 3.02
N SER A 106 3.75 -9.07 3.52
CA SER A 106 4.81 -8.81 4.49
C SER A 106 6.13 -8.65 3.74
N ILE A 107 6.88 -7.59 4.04
CA ILE A 107 8.24 -7.37 3.52
C ILE A 107 9.22 -8.06 4.46
N LEU A 108 10.13 -8.86 3.92
CA LEU A 108 10.96 -9.79 4.69
C LEU A 108 12.40 -9.33 4.92
N VAL A 109 12.93 -8.48 4.04
CA VAL A 109 14.38 -8.31 3.95
C VAL A 109 14.85 -7.09 4.72
N GLU A 110 15.28 -7.30 5.97
CA GLU A 110 15.89 -6.25 6.80
C GLU A 110 17.15 -5.66 6.15
N ARG A 111 17.89 -6.44 5.36
CA ARG A 111 19.05 -5.94 4.61
C ARG A 111 18.67 -4.84 3.61
N LEU A 112 17.46 -4.87 3.06
CA LEU A 112 16.98 -3.81 2.16
C LEU A 112 16.89 -2.46 2.91
N LYS A 113 16.54 -2.50 4.19
CA LYS A 113 16.42 -1.31 5.04
C LYS A 113 17.78 -0.67 5.34
N THR A 114 18.84 -1.46 5.47
CA THR A 114 20.19 -0.98 5.77
C THR A 114 20.95 -0.57 4.52
N ASP A 115 20.92 -1.43 3.50
CA ASP A 115 21.81 -1.31 2.34
C ASP A 115 21.16 -0.48 1.23
N PHE A 116 19.83 -0.46 1.16
CA PHE A 116 19.05 0.24 0.14
C PHE A 116 17.82 0.96 0.73
N PRO A 117 18.02 1.88 1.70
CA PRO A 117 16.93 2.49 2.47
C PRO A 117 15.86 3.17 1.62
N ASP A 118 16.22 3.74 0.47
CA ASP A 118 15.27 4.36 -0.47
C ASP A 118 14.36 3.31 -1.15
N LEU A 119 14.91 2.15 -1.51
CA LEU A 119 14.13 1.04 -2.08
C LEU A 119 13.21 0.43 -1.03
N TYR A 120 13.72 0.24 0.19
CA TYR A 120 12.90 -0.18 1.32
C TYR A 120 11.75 0.80 1.58
N GLN A 121 12.03 2.11 1.60
CA GLN A 121 11.01 3.13 1.81
C GLN A 121 9.96 3.12 0.69
N ARG A 122 10.36 2.95 -0.57
CA ARG A 122 9.43 2.83 -1.70
C ARG A 122 8.49 1.64 -1.52
N LEU A 123 9.04 0.46 -1.25
CA LEU A 123 8.28 -0.77 -1.12
C LEU A 123 7.32 -0.73 0.07
N THR A 124 7.80 -0.26 1.22
CA THR A 124 6.99 -0.13 2.44
C THR A 124 5.89 0.92 2.33
N ARG A 125 6.13 2.03 1.61
CA ARG A 125 5.08 3.04 1.32
C ARG A 125 3.96 2.47 0.45
N HIS A 126 4.29 1.69 -0.57
CA HIS A 126 3.27 1.10 -1.44
C HIS A 126 2.51 -0.02 -0.72
N ALA A 127 3.19 -0.93 -0.01
CA ALA A 127 2.54 -1.96 0.82
C ALA A 127 1.74 -1.37 2.00
N GLY A 128 2.16 -0.22 2.51
CA GLY A 128 1.46 0.54 3.53
C GLY A 128 0.36 1.46 3.00
N HIS A 129 0.16 1.54 1.68
CA HIS A 129 -0.84 2.41 1.08
C HIS A 129 -2.24 1.90 1.42
N THR A 130 -3.03 2.80 2.00
CA THR A 130 -4.41 2.52 2.38
C THR A 130 -5.35 3.52 1.74
N GLN A 131 -6.57 3.07 1.42
CA GLN A 131 -7.69 3.91 1.01
C GLN A 131 -8.76 3.89 2.10
N LEU A 132 -9.59 4.94 2.19
CA LEU A 132 -10.77 4.95 3.06
C LEU A 132 -11.96 4.40 2.28
N VAL A 133 -12.55 3.30 2.74
CA VAL A 133 -13.54 2.52 1.97
C VAL A 133 -14.61 1.92 2.87
N ASP A 134 -15.71 1.48 2.27
CA ASP A 134 -16.75 0.75 3.00
C ASP A 134 -16.22 -0.56 3.60
N LYS A 135 -16.71 -0.90 4.79
CA LYS A 135 -16.19 -2.04 5.55
C LYS A 135 -16.23 -3.37 4.79
N PHE A 136 -17.28 -3.65 4.03
CA PHE A 136 -17.50 -4.98 3.45
C PHE A 136 -16.43 -5.41 2.42
N VAL A 137 -15.79 -4.46 1.73
CA VAL A 137 -14.73 -4.75 0.75
C VAL A 137 -13.36 -5.00 1.39
N ASN A 138 -13.23 -4.82 2.70
CA ASN A 138 -12.00 -5.03 3.46
C ASN A 138 -12.25 -5.90 4.72
N VAL A 139 -13.17 -6.86 4.61
CA VAL A 139 -13.40 -7.90 5.62
C VAL A 139 -12.71 -9.20 5.21
N PHE A 140 -11.98 -9.81 6.16
CA PHE A 140 -11.10 -10.97 5.90
C PHE A 140 -11.83 -12.24 5.40
N HIS A 141 -13.05 -12.51 5.88
CA HIS A 141 -13.84 -13.67 5.43
C HIS A 141 -14.71 -13.38 4.19
N LYS A 142 -14.56 -12.17 3.64
CA LYS A 142 -15.21 -11.66 2.42
C LYS A 142 -14.15 -11.42 1.34
N ILE A 143 -14.54 -10.74 0.26
CA ILE A 143 -13.76 -10.54 -0.95
C ILE A 143 -12.42 -9.86 -0.67
N GLY A 144 -12.38 -8.93 0.29
CA GLY A 144 -11.14 -8.28 0.72
C GLY A 144 -10.08 -9.29 1.15
N GLY A 145 -10.46 -10.30 1.93
CA GLY A 145 -9.53 -11.35 2.37
C GLY A 145 -9.32 -12.48 1.34
N ASP A 146 -10.24 -12.71 0.42
CA ASP A 146 -9.96 -13.56 -0.76
C ASP A 146 -8.86 -12.93 -1.63
N ILE A 147 -8.94 -11.62 -1.87
CA ILE A 147 -7.87 -10.88 -2.56
C ILE A 147 -6.57 -10.96 -1.75
N ASP A 148 -6.60 -10.66 -0.44
CA ASP A 148 -5.42 -10.72 0.43
C ASP A 148 -4.69 -12.08 0.34
N ARG A 149 -5.44 -13.18 0.30
CA ARG A 149 -4.90 -14.54 0.27
C ARG A 149 -4.17 -14.88 -1.03
N ASN A 150 -4.57 -14.30 -2.15
CA ASN A 150 -3.97 -14.59 -3.45
C ASN A 150 -2.92 -13.55 -3.87
N GLN A 151 -2.90 -12.37 -3.22
CA GLN A 151 -2.17 -11.23 -3.73
C GLN A 151 -0.66 -11.43 -3.78
N ALA A 152 -0.07 -12.13 -2.78
CA ALA A 152 1.36 -12.43 -2.81
C ALA A 152 1.73 -13.32 -3.99
N ASP A 153 1.01 -14.43 -4.19
CA ASP A 153 1.27 -15.36 -5.30
C ASP A 153 1.10 -14.69 -6.66
N TRP A 154 0.07 -13.85 -6.83
CA TRP A 154 -0.09 -13.05 -8.03
C TRP A 154 1.09 -12.12 -8.28
N ILE A 155 1.59 -11.46 -7.23
CA ILE A 155 2.73 -10.55 -7.33
C ILE A 155 3.99 -11.33 -7.73
N LEU A 156 4.23 -12.49 -7.12
CA LEU A 156 5.39 -13.34 -7.42
C LEU A 156 5.35 -13.84 -8.88
N ASP A 157 4.19 -14.33 -9.34
CA ASP A 157 3.98 -14.76 -10.72
C ASP A 157 4.19 -13.60 -11.71
N LEU A 158 3.62 -12.42 -11.44
CA LEU A 158 3.77 -11.26 -12.31
C LEU A 158 5.21 -10.74 -12.36
N ALA A 159 5.98 -10.89 -11.28
CA ALA A 159 7.37 -10.45 -11.21
C ALA A 159 8.35 -11.33 -12.01
N THR A 160 7.90 -12.48 -12.57
CA THR A 160 8.73 -13.28 -13.48
C THR A 160 8.84 -12.65 -14.87
N VAL A 161 7.97 -11.70 -15.20
CA VAL A 161 7.92 -11.03 -16.50
C VAL A 161 9.15 -10.13 -16.71
N ASP A 162 9.71 -10.19 -17.91
CA ASP A 162 10.72 -9.24 -18.39
C ASP A 162 10.04 -7.98 -18.94
N PHE A 163 9.93 -6.96 -18.10
CA PHE A 163 9.27 -5.70 -18.44
C PHE A 163 10.06 -4.84 -19.46
N THR A 164 11.28 -5.22 -19.85
CA THR A 164 12.06 -4.49 -20.87
C THR A 164 11.70 -4.88 -22.30
N LYS A 165 11.09 -6.07 -22.50
CA LYS A 165 10.82 -6.64 -23.83
C LYS A 165 9.42 -6.31 -24.38
N GLY A 166 8.68 -5.44 -23.71
CA GLY A 166 7.27 -5.21 -24.01
C GLY A 166 6.41 -6.46 -23.81
N LEU A 167 5.13 -6.38 -24.20
CA LEU A 167 4.21 -7.50 -24.08
C LEU A 167 4.47 -8.55 -25.18
N ASN A 168 5.09 -9.66 -24.81
CA ASN A 168 5.32 -10.85 -25.63
C ASN A 168 4.45 -12.05 -25.18
N ASP A 169 4.53 -13.18 -25.87
CA ASP A 169 3.70 -14.37 -25.62
C ASP A 169 3.79 -14.87 -24.17
N HIS A 170 4.99 -14.96 -23.59
CA HIS A 170 5.16 -15.39 -22.21
C HIS A 170 4.51 -14.40 -21.23
N SER A 171 4.76 -13.10 -21.39
CA SER A 171 4.14 -12.09 -20.53
C SER A 171 2.61 -12.07 -20.68
N ARG A 172 2.10 -12.27 -21.91
CA ARG A 172 0.66 -12.38 -22.17
C ARG A 172 0.06 -13.57 -21.42
N GLU A 173 0.69 -14.74 -21.48
CA GLU A 173 0.24 -15.92 -20.73
C GLU A 173 0.18 -15.66 -19.22
N VAL A 174 1.23 -15.05 -18.65
CA VAL A 174 1.29 -14.71 -17.22
C VAL A 174 0.15 -13.77 -16.82
N PHE A 175 -0.09 -12.71 -17.61
CA PHE A 175 -1.17 -11.75 -17.34
C PHE A 175 -2.57 -12.32 -17.57
N GLU A 176 -2.78 -13.21 -18.54
CA GLU A 176 -4.05 -13.92 -18.73
C GLU A 176 -4.34 -14.90 -17.58
N LYS A 177 -3.31 -15.61 -17.09
CA LYS A 177 -3.42 -16.45 -15.87
C LYS A 177 -3.79 -15.59 -14.66
N TYR A 178 -3.13 -14.46 -14.49
CA TYR A 178 -3.43 -13.49 -13.43
C TYR A 178 -4.88 -13.00 -13.51
N LYS A 179 -5.30 -12.48 -14.68
CA LYS A 179 -6.65 -11.97 -14.92
C LYS A 179 -7.71 -13.04 -14.66
N SER A 180 -7.49 -14.27 -15.14
CA SER A 180 -8.37 -15.41 -14.90
C SER A 180 -8.50 -15.76 -13.42
N SER A 181 -7.38 -15.73 -12.68
CA SER A 181 -7.40 -15.96 -11.23
C SER A 181 -8.17 -14.87 -10.48
N VAL A 182 -8.04 -13.61 -10.89
CA VAL A 182 -8.80 -12.50 -10.31
C VAL A 182 -10.29 -12.66 -10.60
N LEU A 183 -10.68 -12.92 -11.84
CA LEU A 183 -12.09 -13.12 -12.22
C LEU A 183 -12.74 -14.25 -11.42
N ARG A 184 -12.02 -15.34 -11.16
CA ARG A 184 -12.48 -16.44 -10.29
C ARG A 184 -12.74 -15.98 -8.85
N VAL A 185 -11.91 -15.10 -8.28
CA VAL A 185 -12.17 -14.53 -6.94
C VAL A 185 -13.46 -13.72 -6.93
N PHE A 186 -13.72 -12.92 -7.97
CA PHE A 186 -14.97 -12.18 -8.11
C PHE A 186 -16.17 -13.13 -8.25
N ASP A 187 -16.10 -14.12 -9.14
CA ASP A 187 -17.18 -15.07 -9.40
C ASP A 187 -17.55 -15.89 -8.15
N ASN A 188 -16.55 -16.38 -7.40
CA ASN A 188 -16.78 -17.08 -6.15
C ASN A 188 -17.51 -16.22 -5.11
N ASN A 189 -17.20 -14.92 -5.07
CA ASN A 189 -17.85 -13.99 -4.13
C ASN A 189 -19.26 -13.61 -4.58
N ILE A 190 -19.48 -13.37 -5.87
CA ILE A 190 -20.81 -13.09 -6.46
C ILE A 190 -21.78 -14.23 -6.20
N ASN A 191 -21.32 -15.48 -6.32
CA ASN A 191 -22.13 -16.68 -6.16
C ASN A 191 -22.26 -17.14 -4.69
N SER A 192 -21.67 -16.41 -3.75
CA SER A 192 -21.75 -16.73 -2.32
C SER A 192 -22.97 -16.11 -1.64
N ASN A 193 -23.38 -16.67 -0.50
CA ASN A 193 -24.43 -16.11 0.36
C ASN A 193 -23.94 -15.05 1.36
N LYS A 194 -22.72 -14.53 1.19
CA LYS A 194 -22.05 -13.63 2.16
C LYS A 194 -22.43 -12.15 2.02
N TYR A 195 -23.21 -11.80 0.99
CA TYR A 195 -23.43 -10.43 0.54
C TYR A 195 -24.91 -10.11 0.35
N SER A 196 -25.29 -8.86 0.58
CA SER A 196 -26.59 -8.34 0.16
C SER A 196 -26.64 -8.17 -1.37
N LYS A 197 -27.83 -7.98 -1.95
CA LYS A 197 -28.00 -7.76 -3.40
C LYS A 197 -27.20 -6.55 -3.89
N GLU A 198 -27.16 -5.49 -3.09
CA GLU A 198 -26.44 -4.25 -3.38
C GLU A 198 -24.92 -4.49 -3.39
N GLN A 199 -24.41 -5.24 -2.40
CA GLN A 199 -23.00 -5.61 -2.34
C GLN A 199 -22.59 -6.53 -3.51
N VAL A 200 -23.46 -7.46 -3.92
CA VAL A 200 -23.23 -8.28 -5.12
C VAL A 200 -23.14 -7.41 -6.37
N LEU A 201 -23.96 -6.35 -6.48
CA LEU A 201 -23.91 -5.42 -7.61
C LEU A 201 -22.57 -4.68 -7.68
N VAL A 202 -22.05 -4.20 -6.54
CA VAL A 202 -20.70 -3.62 -6.45
C VAL A 202 -19.64 -4.59 -6.97
N ILE A 203 -19.68 -5.85 -6.49
CA ILE A 203 -18.69 -6.87 -6.86
C ILE A 203 -18.78 -7.17 -8.37
N LYS A 204 -20.00 -7.24 -8.93
CA LYS A 204 -20.23 -7.40 -10.38
C LYS A 204 -19.67 -6.22 -11.18
N ASN A 205 -19.83 -4.99 -10.70
CA ASN A 205 -19.31 -3.79 -11.36
C ASN A 205 -17.78 -3.81 -11.39
N ALA A 206 -17.12 -4.08 -10.26
CA ALA A 206 -15.66 -4.22 -10.19
C ALA A 206 -15.16 -5.37 -11.09
N ARG A 207 -15.84 -6.52 -11.08
CA ARG A 207 -15.54 -7.64 -11.99
C ARG A 207 -15.61 -7.22 -13.46
N LYS A 208 -16.63 -6.45 -13.85
CA LYS A 208 -16.79 -5.98 -15.23
C LYS A 208 -15.61 -5.10 -15.65
N ILE A 209 -15.10 -4.26 -14.75
CA ILE A 209 -13.93 -3.41 -15.03
C ILE A 209 -12.70 -4.27 -15.33
N ILE A 210 -12.36 -5.23 -14.47
CA ILE A 210 -11.19 -6.10 -14.72
C ILE A 210 -11.38 -6.98 -15.96
N ASN A 211 -12.59 -7.50 -16.20
CA ASN A 211 -12.90 -8.27 -17.41
C ASN A 211 -12.64 -7.48 -18.69
N ASN A 212 -13.01 -6.20 -18.69
CA ASN A 212 -12.85 -5.30 -19.82
C ASN A 212 -11.46 -4.66 -19.91
N THR A 213 -10.62 -4.81 -18.88
CA THR A 213 -9.24 -4.34 -18.91
C THR A 213 -8.42 -5.32 -19.75
N SER A 214 -7.77 -4.83 -20.81
CA SER A 214 -6.93 -5.68 -21.66
C SER A 214 -5.62 -6.05 -20.96
N THR A 215 -4.98 -7.11 -21.45
CA THR A 215 -3.70 -7.57 -20.94
C THR A 215 -2.59 -6.55 -21.19
N GLU A 216 -2.67 -5.80 -22.29
CA GLU A 216 -1.80 -4.66 -22.58
C GLU A 216 -1.87 -3.59 -21.48
N VAL A 217 -3.08 -3.20 -21.05
CA VAL A 217 -3.25 -2.20 -19.99
C VAL A 217 -2.72 -2.71 -18.65
N LEU A 218 -2.92 -3.99 -18.33
CA LEU A 218 -2.36 -4.59 -17.11
C LEU A 218 -0.83 -4.60 -17.13
N PHE A 219 -0.24 -4.97 -18.27
CA PHE A 219 1.20 -4.96 -18.49
C PHE A 219 1.78 -3.55 -18.36
N GLU A 220 1.19 -2.55 -19.02
CA GLU A 220 1.65 -1.15 -18.92
C GLU A 220 1.62 -0.63 -17.48
N ARG A 221 0.60 -1.01 -16.69
CA ARG A 221 0.50 -0.61 -15.28
C ARG A 221 1.57 -1.28 -14.42
N ALA A 222 1.90 -2.54 -14.71
CA ALA A 222 3.02 -3.22 -14.06
C ALA A 222 4.36 -2.62 -14.45
N GLN A 223 4.55 -2.33 -15.73
CA GLN A 223 5.75 -1.71 -16.28
C GLN A 223 6.00 -0.31 -15.69
N LYS A 224 4.97 0.46 -15.34
CA LYS A 224 5.13 1.75 -14.61
C LYS A 224 5.77 1.60 -13.23
N GLY A 225 5.74 0.41 -12.64
CA GLY A 225 6.43 0.11 -11.39
C GLY A 225 7.90 -0.26 -11.57
N TYR A 226 8.26 -0.79 -12.74
CA TYR A 226 9.61 -1.26 -13.10
C TYR A 226 10.52 -0.10 -13.54
#